data_AF-A0AAD1RT93-F1
#
_entry.id   AF-A0AAD1RT93-F1
#
_cell.length_a   1.000
_cell.length_b   1.000
_cell.length_c   1.000
_cell.angle_alpha   90.00
_cell.angle_beta   90.00
_cell.angle_gamma   90.00
#
_symmetry.space_group_name_H-M   'P 1'
#
loop_
_entity.id
_entity.type
_entity.pdbx_description
1 polymer ?
#
loop_
_entity_poly.entity_id
_entity_poly.type
_entity_poly.pdbx_seq_one_letter_code
_entity_poly.pdbx_strand_id
1 'polypeptide(L)'
;MTWSSSMSSGYSSLEDDSEEFYFTAKTSFKRTPWKGPRGQQDVEKERDPLSYLSKEETKEKIQLYNSEVTDKLRMTLNSTGIYTGFIKVQMELRRPITVRTRTNAHSNSNETAFYMPKDNINILHISSTNTVREVIEALLKKFLVADNPAKFALYKRCQKEDQVYLCRLSDREHPLYLRLVAGPSLETLGFVLREHETGDVMWGAFSLPELQNFLRILDKEEEEQRQSLRRRYASYKEKLEEALSGARKPG
;
A
#
# COMPACT_ATOMS: atom_id res chain seq x y z
N MET A 1 28.57 70.18 -24.28
CA MET A 1 29.57 70.14 -23.20
C MET A 1 28.82 69.95 -21.88
N THR A 2 29.31 69.00 -21.07
CA THR A 2 29.19 68.83 -19.60
C THR A 2 27.83 68.55 -18.92
N TRP A 3 27.70 67.31 -18.40
CA TRP A 3 27.32 66.84 -17.03
C TRP A 3 26.34 67.69 -16.18
N SER A 4 25.40 67.17 -15.37
CA SER A 4 25.44 66.07 -14.38
C SER A 4 24.02 65.83 -13.80
N SER A 5 23.55 64.58 -13.67
CA SER A 5 23.45 63.77 -12.42
C SER A 5 22.15 63.91 -11.60
N SER A 6 21.77 62.75 -11.04
CA SER A 6 21.00 62.52 -9.79
C SER A 6 19.47 62.55 -9.87
N MET A 7 18.72 61.75 -9.12
CA MET A 7 18.88 60.42 -8.51
C MET A 7 17.49 60.04 -7.99
N SER A 8 17.21 58.75 -8.01
CA SER A 8 15.93 58.13 -7.68
C SER A 8 15.65 58.08 -6.17
N SER A 9 14.40 58.30 -5.77
CA SER A 9 13.83 57.85 -4.48
C SER A 9 12.30 57.76 -4.60
N GLY A 10 11.70 56.65 -4.13
CA GLY A 10 10.26 56.61 -3.86
C GLY A 10 9.58 55.25 -4.07
N TYR A 11 9.68 54.39 -3.07
CA TYR A 11 8.64 53.48 -2.54
C TYR A 11 7.74 52.63 -3.48
N SER A 12 7.97 51.31 -3.41
CA SER A 12 7.01 50.27 -3.00
C SER A 12 5.64 50.17 -3.71
N SER A 13 5.48 49.13 -4.54
CA SER A 13 4.26 48.30 -4.50
C SER A 13 4.44 46.96 -5.22
N LEU A 14 4.20 45.90 -4.44
CA LEU A 14 3.36 44.74 -4.73
C LEU A 14 3.67 43.77 -5.91
N GLU A 15 3.46 42.50 -5.55
CA GLU A 15 3.32 41.30 -6.41
C GLU A 15 4.64 40.73 -6.92
N ASP A 16 4.85 39.42 -7.03
CA ASP A 16 4.22 38.18 -6.63
C ASP A 16 5.31 37.19 -7.05
N ASP A 17 5.83 36.36 -6.15
CA ASP A 17 6.61 35.22 -6.62
C ASP A 17 6.61 34.11 -5.57
N SER A 18 5.64 33.24 -5.78
CA SER A 18 5.90 31.82 -6.00
C SER A 18 6.34 31.04 -4.77
N GLU A 19 5.34 30.45 -4.13
CA GLU A 19 5.46 29.23 -3.34
C GLU A 19 6.14 28.11 -4.16
N GLU A 20 7.47 28.04 -4.11
CA GLU A 20 8.18 26.83 -4.54
C GLU A 20 7.96 25.71 -3.51
N PHE A 21 6.90 24.94 -3.75
CA PHE A 21 6.65 23.63 -3.15
C PHE A 21 7.76 22.65 -3.54
N TYR A 22 8.86 22.63 -2.78
CA TYR A 22 9.77 21.50 -2.80
C TYR A 22 9.20 20.35 -1.95
N PHE A 23 9.01 19.22 -2.63
CA PHE A 23 8.66 17.91 -2.07
C PHE A 23 9.73 17.41 -1.09
N THR A 24 9.63 17.82 0.17
CA THR A 24 10.33 17.14 1.27
C THR A 24 9.38 16.12 1.88
N ALA A 25 9.83 14.87 2.01
CA ALA A 25 9.08 13.80 2.66
C ALA A 25 8.60 14.26 4.04
N LYS A 26 7.29 14.37 4.20
CA LYS A 26 6.65 14.80 5.45
C LYS A 26 6.82 13.73 6.53
N THR A 27 7.87 13.80 7.34
CA THR A 27 7.89 13.14 8.66
C THR A 27 7.09 14.01 9.64
N SER A 28 5.76 13.83 9.62
CA SER A 28 4.83 14.62 10.41
C SER A 28 4.71 14.07 11.84
N PHE A 29 5.66 14.39 12.72
CA PHE A 29 5.45 14.29 14.17
C PHE A 29 4.91 15.62 14.70
N LYS A 30 3.59 15.86 14.58
CA LYS A 30 2.87 16.84 15.41
C LYS A 30 1.47 16.31 15.75
N ARG A 31 1.27 15.98 17.02
CA ARG A 31 -0.06 15.71 17.60
C ARG A 31 -0.70 17.04 17.99
N THR A 32 -1.81 17.38 17.35
CA THR A 32 -2.80 18.35 17.84
C THR A 32 -4.08 17.60 18.25
N PRO A 33 -4.71 17.94 19.40
CA PRO A 33 -5.87 17.21 19.89
C PRO A 33 -7.14 17.74 19.21
N TRP A 34 -7.64 17.02 18.22
CA TRP A 34 -8.99 17.25 17.66
C TRP A 34 -9.95 16.21 18.21
N LYS A 35 -10.99 16.71 18.89
CA LYS A 35 -12.13 15.94 19.38
C LYS A 35 -13.04 15.56 18.21
N GLY A 36 -12.82 14.36 17.66
CA GLY A 36 -13.79 13.63 16.83
C GLY A 36 -14.69 12.73 17.68
N PRO A 37 -15.82 12.24 17.15
CA PRO A 37 -16.85 11.56 17.93
C PRO A 37 -16.28 10.28 18.54
N ARG A 38 -16.61 10.06 19.82
CA ARG A 38 -16.18 8.95 20.67
C ARG A 38 -16.30 7.62 19.93
N GLY A 39 -15.17 7.09 19.46
CA GLY A 39 -15.03 5.71 19.06
C GLY A 39 -15.17 4.84 20.30
N GLN A 40 -16.19 3.99 20.32
CA GLN A 40 -16.20 2.83 21.19
C GLN A 40 -14.97 2.01 20.83
N GLN A 41 -14.01 1.92 21.76
CA GLN A 41 -13.04 0.84 21.77
C GLN A 41 -13.83 -0.43 22.05
N ASP A 42 -14.40 -1.02 21.01
CA ASP A 42 -14.73 -2.42 21.07
C ASP A 42 -13.41 -3.16 20.95
N VAL A 43 -13.03 -3.78 22.08
CA VAL A 43 -11.97 -4.76 22.18
C VAL A 43 -12.32 -5.89 21.20
N GLU A 44 -11.84 -5.79 19.97
CA GLU A 44 -11.85 -6.90 19.02
C GLU A 44 -10.89 -7.96 19.56
N LYS A 45 -11.48 -8.80 20.41
CA LYS A 45 -11.01 -10.13 20.74
C LYS A 45 -10.59 -10.78 19.42
N GLU A 46 -9.29 -11.05 19.24
CA GLU A 46 -8.77 -11.96 18.22
C GLU A 46 -9.57 -13.26 18.33
N ARG A 47 -10.63 -13.38 17.53
CA ARG A 47 -11.40 -14.59 17.34
C ARG A 47 -10.95 -15.15 16.02
N ASP A 48 -10.36 -16.34 16.06
CA ASP A 48 -10.10 -17.14 14.87
C ASP A 48 -11.34 -17.15 13.95
N PRO A 49 -11.24 -16.74 12.67
CA PRO A 49 -12.37 -16.71 11.74
C PRO A 49 -12.90 -18.10 11.33
N LEU A 50 -12.37 -19.18 11.90
CA LEU A 50 -12.52 -20.55 11.41
C LEU A 50 -13.85 -21.23 11.74
N SER A 51 -14.80 -20.57 12.39
CA SER A 51 -16.05 -21.18 12.85
C SER A 51 -17.29 -20.47 12.32
N TYR A 52 -17.73 -20.77 11.10
CA TYR A 52 -18.98 -20.17 10.61
C TYR A 52 -19.92 -21.06 9.79
N LEU A 53 -19.55 -22.26 9.36
CA LEU A 53 -20.51 -23.18 8.74
C LEU A 53 -20.32 -24.60 9.27
N SER A 54 -21.40 -25.25 9.68
CA SER A 54 -21.45 -26.68 9.93
C SER A 54 -21.20 -27.47 8.63
N LYS A 55 -21.00 -28.79 8.75
CA LYS A 55 -20.81 -29.65 7.57
C LYS A 55 -22.08 -29.67 6.71
N GLU A 56 -23.23 -29.63 7.35
CA GLU A 56 -24.56 -29.60 6.74
C GLU A 56 -24.76 -28.27 6.00
N GLU A 57 -24.51 -27.13 6.67
CA GLU A 57 -24.63 -25.80 6.06
C GLU A 57 -23.66 -25.64 4.88
N THR A 58 -22.44 -26.16 5.00
CA THR A 58 -21.47 -26.16 3.90
C THR A 58 -22.00 -26.93 2.70
N LYS A 59 -22.59 -28.11 2.92
CA LYS A 59 -23.17 -28.93 1.85
C LYS A 59 -24.34 -28.22 1.18
N GLU A 60 -25.24 -27.62 1.95
CA GLU A 60 -26.38 -26.86 1.44
C GLU A 60 -25.93 -25.64 0.62
N LYS A 61 -24.97 -24.86 1.13
CA LYS A 61 -24.41 -23.73 0.38
C LYS A 61 -23.73 -24.18 -0.92
N ILE A 62 -23.02 -25.30 -0.92
CA ILE A 62 -22.40 -25.83 -2.14
C ILE A 62 -23.47 -26.23 -3.16
N GLN A 63 -24.57 -26.84 -2.73
CA GLN A 63 -25.68 -27.18 -3.61
C GLN A 63 -26.34 -25.94 -4.21
N LEU A 64 -26.61 -24.93 -3.38
CA LEU A 64 -27.17 -23.66 -3.81
C LEU A 64 -26.24 -22.97 -4.82
N TYR A 65 -24.96 -22.81 -4.45
CA TYR A 65 -23.92 -22.27 -5.32
C TYR A 65 -23.90 -22.98 -6.68
N ASN A 66 -23.86 -24.31 -6.66
CA ASN A 66 -23.81 -25.14 -7.87
C ASN A 66 -25.09 -25.14 -8.71
N SER A 67 -26.23 -24.68 -8.16
CA SER A 67 -27.48 -24.51 -8.90
C SER A 67 -27.54 -23.16 -9.64
N GLU A 68 -26.89 -22.14 -9.10
CA GLU A 68 -26.82 -20.79 -9.68
C GLU A 68 -25.63 -20.62 -10.64
N VAL A 69 -24.62 -21.48 -10.54
CA VAL A 69 -23.45 -21.46 -11.43
C VAL A 69 -23.88 -21.74 -12.87
N THR A 70 -23.71 -20.74 -13.73
CA THR A 70 -23.92 -20.84 -15.19
C THR A 70 -22.74 -21.47 -15.92
N ASP A 71 -21.54 -21.35 -15.36
CA ASP A 71 -20.28 -21.81 -15.95
C ASP A 71 -19.98 -23.27 -15.54
N LYS A 72 -18.93 -23.89 -16.07
CA LYS A 72 -18.47 -25.22 -15.58
C LYS A 72 -17.70 -25.15 -14.24
N LEU A 73 -17.68 -23.99 -13.58
CA LEU A 73 -16.84 -23.67 -12.43
C LEU A 73 -17.55 -23.97 -11.10
N ARG A 74 -17.86 -25.26 -10.88
CA ARG A 74 -18.60 -25.75 -9.72
C ARG A 74 -17.70 -25.99 -8.51
N MET A 75 -18.31 -26.09 -7.33
CA MET A 75 -17.64 -26.55 -6.11
C MET A 75 -17.93 -28.02 -5.83
N THR A 76 -16.96 -28.75 -5.29
CA THR A 76 -17.07 -30.17 -4.96
C THR A 76 -16.72 -30.37 -3.50
N LEU A 77 -17.59 -31.09 -2.76
CA LEU A 77 -17.34 -31.45 -1.36
C LEU A 77 -16.72 -32.85 -1.28
N ASN A 78 -15.58 -32.98 -0.61
CA ASN A 78 -14.94 -34.27 -0.39
C ASN A 78 -15.47 -34.95 0.88
N SER A 79 -15.23 -36.26 0.99
CA SER A 79 -15.61 -37.07 2.17
C SER A 79 -14.97 -36.58 3.48
N THR A 80 -13.82 -35.92 3.40
CA THR A 80 -13.11 -35.33 4.54
C THR A 80 -13.75 -34.03 5.05
N GLY A 81 -14.74 -33.47 4.34
CA GLY A 81 -15.37 -32.19 4.65
C GLY A 81 -14.65 -30.98 4.02
N ILE A 82 -13.50 -31.19 3.38
CA ILE A 82 -12.82 -30.16 2.57
C ILE A 82 -13.55 -30.06 1.24
N TYR A 83 -13.88 -28.84 0.81
CA TYR A 83 -14.42 -28.61 -0.52
C TYR A 83 -13.39 -27.92 -1.41
N THR A 84 -13.50 -28.13 -2.71
CA THR A 84 -12.68 -27.48 -3.74
C THR A 84 -13.56 -26.74 -4.71
N GLY A 85 -13.00 -25.75 -5.39
CA GLY A 85 -13.73 -24.98 -6.38
C GLY A 85 -12.83 -23.97 -7.05
N PHE A 86 -13.45 -23.05 -7.79
CA PHE A 86 -12.74 -22.07 -8.59
C PHE A 86 -12.95 -20.66 -8.08
N ILE A 87 -11.89 -19.85 -8.13
CA ILE A 87 -11.97 -18.41 -7.95
C ILE A 87 -11.38 -17.70 -9.17
N LYS A 88 -11.97 -16.56 -9.54
CA LYS A 88 -11.46 -15.66 -10.58
C LYS A 88 -10.78 -14.48 -9.88
N VAL A 89 -9.49 -14.29 -10.13
CA VAL A 89 -8.69 -13.20 -9.57
C VAL A 89 -8.20 -12.31 -10.71
N GLN A 90 -8.59 -11.04 -10.68
CA GLN A 90 -8.08 -10.03 -11.61
C GLN A 90 -6.71 -9.54 -11.13
N MET A 91 -5.72 -9.57 -12.01
CA MET A 91 -4.36 -9.10 -11.71
C MET A 91 -4.24 -7.63 -12.13
N GLU A 92 -4.04 -6.74 -11.17
CA GLU A 92 -3.84 -5.32 -11.41
C GLU A 92 -2.48 -4.88 -10.83
N LEU A 93 -1.43 -5.22 -11.56
CA LEU A 93 -0.05 -4.88 -11.20
C LEU A 93 0.37 -3.65 -12.02
N ARG A 94 0.90 -2.61 -11.35
CA ARG A 94 1.18 -1.29 -11.94
C ARG A 94 2.64 -1.15 -12.35
N ARG A 95 3.54 -1.88 -11.69
CA ARG A 95 4.97 -1.83 -12.00
C ARG A 95 5.30 -2.78 -13.15
N PRO A 96 6.37 -2.51 -13.90
CA PRO A 96 6.98 -3.53 -14.73
C PRO A 96 7.34 -4.70 -13.82
N ILE A 97 6.70 -5.83 -14.03
CA ILE A 97 6.99 -7.05 -13.28
C ILE A 97 8.36 -7.51 -13.75
N THR A 98 9.27 -7.76 -12.82
CA THR A 98 10.50 -8.47 -13.11
C THR A 98 10.16 -9.94 -13.36
N VAL A 99 10.15 -10.34 -14.62
CA VAL A 99 9.92 -11.72 -15.04
C VAL A 99 11.27 -12.41 -15.23
N ARG A 100 11.44 -13.57 -14.58
CA ARG A 100 12.60 -14.44 -14.85
C ARG A 100 12.34 -15.28 -16.09
N THR A 101 13.07 -15.00 -17.17
CA THR A 101 12.98 -15.79 -18.40
C THR A 101 13.69 -17.14 -18.22
N ARG A 102 13.05 -18.24 -18.67
CA ARG A 102 13.63 -19.58 -18.66
C ARG A 102 14.50 -19.78 -19.90
N THR A 103 15.64 -19.10 -20.00
CA THR A 103 16.66 -19.44 -21.00
C THR A 103 17.83 -20.11 -20.31
N ASN A 104 18.13 -21.33 -20.73
CA ASN A 104 19.21 -22.15 -20.23
C ASN A 104 20.56 -21.45 -20.37
N ALA A 105 21.38 -21.63 -19.33
CA ALA A 105 22.83 -21.62 -19.31
C ALA A 105 23.56 -20.27 -19.59
N HIS A 106 24.24 -19.78 -18.55
CA HIS A 106 25.38 -18.83 -18.58
C HIS A 106 25.14 -17.31 -18.71
N SER A 107 24.19 -16.72 -17.99
CA SER A 107 24.36 -15.31 -17.58
C SER A 107 23.51 -14.96 -16.37
N ASN A 108 24.11 -14.37 -15.35
CA ASN A 108 23.39 -13.74 -14.26
C ASN A 108 22.62 -12.53 -14.81
N SER A 109 21.34 -12.40 -14.43
CA SER A 109 20.48 -11.22 -14.60
C SER A 109 19.91 -10.89 -15.99
N ASN A 110 19.14 -11.81 -16.58
CA ASN A 110 18.15 -11.41 -17.61
C ASN A 110 16.77 -11.17 -16.96
N GLU A 111 16.73 -10.21 -16.04
CA GLU A 111 15.51 -9.69 -15.44
C GLU A 111 14.91 -8.67 -16.41
N THR A 112 13.75 -8.98 -16.99
CA THR A 112 13.09 -8.11 -17.98
C THR A 112 11.79 -7.57 -17.38
N ALA A 113 11.68 -6.24 -17.44
CA ALA A 113 10.54 -5.46 -16.98
C ALA A 113 9.38 -5.58 -17.98
N PHE A 114 8.33 -6.33 -17.65
CA PHE A 114 7.14 -6.45 -18.49
C PHE A 114 5.92 -5.80 -17.83
N TYR A 115 5.15 -5.05 -18.63
CA TYR A 115 3.84 -4.58 -18.21
C TYR A 115 2.80 -5.69 -18.38
N MET A 116 2.08 -6.03 -17.31
CA MET A 116 0.92 -6.92 -17.40
C MET A 116 -0.18 -6.20 -18.20
N PRO A 117 -0.79 -6.84 -19.21
CA PRO A 117 -1.97 -6.29 -19.87
C PRO A 117 -3.06 -5.97 -18.84
N LYS A 118 -3.73 -4.83 -19.00
CA LYS A 118 -4.90 -4.48 -18.19
C LYS A 118 -5.94 -5.61 -18.36
N ASP A 119 -6.52 -6.05 -17.25
CA ASP A 119 -7.58 -7.07 -17.18
C ASP A 119 -7.16 -8.54 -17.35
N ASN A 120 -5.96 -8.92 -16.89
CA ASN A 120 -5.59 -10.32 -16.82
C ASN A 120 -6.34 -11.05 -15.68
N ILE A 121 -7.38 -11.82 -16.04
CA ILE A 121 -8.15 -12.64 -15.09
C ILE A 121 -7.55 -14.05 -15.01
N ASN A 122 -7.24 -14.49 -13.79
CA ASN A 122 -6.78 -15.84 -13.50
C ASN A 122 -7.84 -16.66 -12.80
N ILE A 123 -8.12 -17.82 -13.38
CA ILE A 123 -8.98 -18.82 -12.77
C ILE A 123 -8.07 -19.81 -12.03
N LEU A 124 -8.24 -19.94 -10.73
CA LEU A 124 -7.52 -20.89 -9.89
C LEU A 124 -8.49 -21.95 -9.38
N HIS A 125 -8.06 -23.21 -9.39
CA HIS A 125 -8.71 -24.28 -8.65
C HIS A 125 -8.04 -24.44 -7.30
N ILE A 126 -8.77 -24.22 -6.21
CA ILE A 126 -8.26 -24.20 -4.83
C ILE A 126 -9.18 -25.00 -3.90
N SER A 127 -8.69 -25.33 -2.72
CA SER A 127 -9.46 -25.94 -1.63
C SER A 127 -9.95 -24.89 -0.62
N SER A 128 -10.86 -25.31 0.25
CA SER A 128 -11.37 -24.50 1.35
C SER A 128 -10.32 -24.14 2.41
N THR A 129 -9.21 -24.87 2.43
CA THR A 129 -8.09 -24.64 3.35
C THR A 129 -7.07 -23.66 2.81
N ASN A 130 -7.09 -23.35 1.51
CA ASN A 130 -6.13 -22.42 0.94
C ASN A 130 -6.32 -21.02 1.52
N THR A 131 -5.22 -20.41 1.94
CA THR A 131 -5.22 -19.06 2.51
C THR A 131 -5.02 -18.00 1.44
N VAL A 132 -5.36 -16.74 1.75
CA VAL A 132 -5.06 -15.59 0.89
C VAL A 132 -3.57 -15.54 0.55
N ARG A 133 -2.69 -15.77 1.53
CA ARG A 133 -1.24 -15.79 1.33
C ARG A 133 -0.81 -16.82 0.28
N GLU A 134 -1.30 -18.05 0.38
CA GLU A 134 -0.99 -19.11 -0.57
C GLU A 134 -1.49 -18.77 -1.99
N VAL A 135 -2.67 -18.15 -2.08
CA VAL A 135 -3.22 -17.71 -3.37
C VAL A 135 -2.35 -16.62 -4.01
N ILE A 136 -1.86 -15.66 -3.20
CA ILE A 136 -0.92 -14.63 -3.66
C ILE A 136 0.37 -15.30 -4.16
N GLU A 137 1.00 -16.14 -3.34
CA GLU A 137 2.25 -16.83 -3.69
C GLU A 137 2.10 -17.68 -4.97
N ALA A 138 0.99 -18.42 -5.11
CA ALA A 138 0.70 -19.23 -6.30
C ALA A 138 0.53 -18.37 -7.57
N LEU A 139 -0.17 -17.24 -7.46
CA LEU A 139 -0.35 -16.30 -8.57
C LEU A 139 0.99 -15.69 -8.99
N LEU A 140 1.77 -15.16 -8.06
CA LEU A 140 3.06 -14.55 -8.36
C LEU A 140 4.03 -15.55 -9.01
N LYS A 141 4.07 -16.80 -8.49
CA LYS A 141 4.86 -17.88 -9.08
C LYS A 141 4.41 -18.23 -10.50
N LYS A 142 3.10 -18.26 -10.76
CA LYS A 142 2.54 -18.54 -12.10
C LYS A 142 2.96 -17.47 -13.11
N PHE A 143 3.02 -16.21 -12.70
CA PHE A 143 3.45 -15.08 -13.53
C PHE A 143 4.96 -14.79 -13.46
N LEU A 144 5.72 -15.63 -12.75
CA LEU A 144 7.17 -15.49 -12.58
C LEU A 144 7.58 -14.12 -12.03
N VAL A 145 6.73 -13.51 -11.20
CA VAL A 145 6.99 -12.26 -10.50
C VAL A 145 8.07 -12.53 -9.44
N ALA A 146 9.22 -11.87 -9.57
CA ALA A 146 10.34 -12.04 -8.64
C ALA A 146 10.18 -11.24 -7.32
N ASP A 147 9.21 -10.33 -7.26
CA ASP A 147 8.96 -9.51 -6.08
C ASP A 147 8.47 -10.31 -4.87
N ASN A 148 8.75 -9.77 -3.68
CA ASN A 148 8.30 -10.35 -2.42
C ASN A 148 6.75 -10.40 -2.36
N PRO A 149 6.13 -11.54 -2.06
CA PRO A 149 4.67 -11.66 -1.93
C PRO A 149 4.06 -10.68 -0.93
N ALA A 150 4.81 -10.23 0.08
CA ALA A 150 4.36 -9.23 1.06
C ALA A 150 4.10 -7.84 0.44
N LYS A 151 4.61 -7.56 -0.77
CA LYS A 151 4.31 -6.33 -1.52
C LYS A 151 2.95 -6.38 -2.20
N PHE A 152 2.27 -7.53 -2.18
CA PHE A 152 0.99 -7.71 -2.84
C PHE A 152 -0.08 -8.02 -1.80
N ALA A 153 -1.29 -7.60 -2.10
CA ALA A 153 -2.45 -7.94 -1.30
C ALA A 153 -3.61 -8.34 -2.21
N LEU A 154 -4.39 -9.31 -1.74
CA LEU A 154 -5.63 -9.70 -2.36
C LEU A 154 -6.76 -8.83 -1.79
N TYR A 155 -7.55 -8.24 -2.67
CA TYR A 155 -8.70 -7.42 -2.30
C TYR A 155 -9.99 -8.14 -2.70
N LYS A 156 -11.00 -8.04 -1.84
CA LYS A 156 -12.40 -8.31 -2.23
C LYS A 156 -12.98 -7.04 -2.86
N ARG A 157 -13.60 -7.19 -4.02
CA ARG A 157 -14.39 -6.18 -4.71
C ARG A 157 -15.87 -6.48 -4.49
N CYS A 158 -16.61 -5.59 -3.86
CA CYS A 158 -18.04 -5.75 -3.62
C CYS A 158 -18.78 -4.52 -4.14
N GLN A 159 -19.94 -4.72 -4.77
CA GLN A 159 -20.83 -3.64 -5.17
C GLN A 159 -21.90 -3.43 -4.10
N LYS A 160 -22.05 -2.20 -3.63
CA LYS A 160 -23.11 -1.80 -2.69
C LYS A 160 -23.63 -0.41 -3.09
N GLU A 161 -24.94 -0.25 -3.22
CA GLU A 161 -25.59 1.05 -3.50
C GLU A 161 -24.99 1.75 -4.75
N ASP A 162 -24.74 0.99 -5.82
CA ASP A 162 -24.12 1.45 -7.08
C ASP A 162 -22.65 1.94 -6.96
N GLN A 163 -22.03 1.77 -5.79
CA GLN A 163 -20.60 2.02 -5.57
C GLN A 163 -19.80 0.71 -5.46
N VAL A 164 -18.60 0.71 -6.04
CA VAL A 164 -17.68 -0.43 -5.99
C VAL A 164 -16.66 -0.20 -4.87
N TYR A 165 -16.69 -1.06 -3.85
CA TYR A 165 -15.76 -1.03 -2.73
C TYR A 165 -14.68 -2.09 -2.90
N LEU A 166 -13.45 -1.74 -2.48
CA LEU A 166 -12.33 -2.67 -2.38
C LEU A 166 -11.89 -2.75 -0.92
N CYS A 167 -11.86 -3.96 -0.38
CA CYS A 167 -11.35 -4.21 0.96
C CYS A 167 -10.20 -5.20 0.89
N ARG A 168 -9.10 -4.91 1.59
CA ARG A 168 -7.98 -5.84 1.71
C ARG A 168 -8.43 -7.08 2.49
N LEU A 169 -8.05 -8.25 2.00
CA LEU A 169 -8.19 -9.51 2.73
C LEU A 169 -6.96 -9.73 3.61
N SER A 170 -7.17 -10.33 4.78
CA SER A 170 -6.12 -10.80 5.66
C SER A 170 -5.46 -12.06 5.10
N ASP A 171 -4.16 -12.20 5.31
CA ASP A 171 -3.35 -13.32 4.81
C ASP A 171 -3.86 -14.69 5.26
N ARG A 172 -4.56 -14.75 6.40
CA ARG A 172 -5.13 -15.97 6.99
C ARG A 172 -6.55 -16.29 6.53
N GLU A 173 -7.22 -15.38 5.82
CA GLU A 173 -8.57 -15.64 5.32
C GLU A 173 -8.55 -16.70 4.20
N HIS A 174 -9.72 -17.30 3.95
CA HIS A 174 -9.89 -18.36 2.95
C HIS A 174 -10.74 -17.87 1.77
N PRO A 175 -10.14 -17.55 0.61
CA PRO A 175 -10.87 -16.97 -0.53
C PRO A 175 -12.01 -17.85 -1.05
N LEU A 176 -11.85 -19.17 -1.03
CA LEU A 176 -12.89 -20.09 -1.50
C LEU A 176 -14.12 -20.07 -0.57
N TYR A 177 -13.90 -19.94 0.73
CA TYR A 177 -15.00 -19.78 1.70
C TYR A 177 -15.77 -18.49 1.44
N LEU A 178 -15.07 -17.36 1.24
CA LEU A 178 -15.71 -16.08 0.92
C LEU A 178 -16.53 -16.18 -0.37
N ARG A 179 -16.01 -16.89 -1.39
CA ARG A 179 -16.74 -17.19 -2.63
C ARG A 179 -18.00 -18.01 -2.39
N LEU A 180 -17.91 -19.07 -1.57
CA LEU A 180 -19.06 -19.93 -1.25
C LEU A 180 -20.16 -19.13 -0.54
N VAL A 181 -19.78 -18.25 0.38
CA VAL A 181 -20.74 -17.43 1.15
C VAL A 181 -21.40 -16.36 0.28
N ALA A 182 -20.65 -15.75 -0.65
CA ALA A 182 -21.15 -14.67 -1.51
C ALA A 182 -21.91 -15.16 -2.75
N GLY A 183 -21.72 -16.41 -3.17
CA GLY A 183 -22.32 -16.95 -4.38
C GLY A 183 -21.45 -16.79 -5.64
N PRO A 184 -21.93 -17.30 -6.80
CA PRO A 184 -21.13 -17.35 -8.03
C PRO A 184 -21.01 -16.01 -8.76
N SER A 185 -21.85 -15.02 -8.44
CA SER A 185 -21.82 -13.71 -9.10
C SER A 185 -20.50 -12.96 -8.84
N LEU A 186 -19.92 -12.43 -9.92
CA LEU A 186 -18.72 -11.59 -9.87
C LEU A 186 -19.03 -10.14 -9.47
N GLU A 187 -20.30 -9.74 -9.53
CA GLU A 187 -20.76 -8.42 -9.08
C GLU A 187 -20.87 -8.38 -7.55
N THR A 188 -21.39 -9.45 -6.95
CA THR A 188 -21.48 -9.60 -5.49
C THR A 188 -20.09 -9.63 -4.84
N LEU A 189 -19.19 -10.41 -5.43
CA LEU A 189 -17.82 -10.55 -4.95
C LEU A 189 -16.89 -10.75 -6.14
N GLY A 190 -15.85 -9.94 -6.26
CA GLY A 190 -14.70 -10.13 -7.12
C GLY A 190 -13.41 -10.22 -6.30
N PHE A 191 -12.37 -10.85 -6.84
CA PHE A 191 -11.04 -10.83 -6.24
C PHE A 191 -10.08 -10.06 -7.14
N VAL A 192 -9.31 -9.16 -6.55
CA VAL A 192 -8.34 -8.34 -7.28
C VAL A 192 -6.99 -8.41 -6.56
N LEU A 193 -5.95 -8.85 -7.24
CA LEU A 193 -4.58 -8.79 -6.73
C LEU A 193 -3.96 -7.45 -7.12
N ARG A 194 -3.49 -6.68 -6.13
CA ARG A 194 -2.81 -5.40 -6.34
C ARG A 194 -1.51 -5.35 -5.56
N GLU A 195 -0.60 -4.52 -6.05
CA GLU A 195 0.54 -4.05 -5.25
C GLU A 195 0.01 -3.24 -4.06
N HIS A 196 0.43 -3.61 -2.86
CA HIS A 196 0.18 -2.90 -1.62
C HIS A 196 1.52 -2.38 -1.11
N GLU A 197 1.83 -1.14 -1.46
CA GLU A 197 2.92 -0.41 -0.82
C GLU A 197 2.41 0.05 0.55
N THR A 198 2.66 -0.76 1.58
CA THR A 198 2.21 -0.52 2.95
C THR A 198 2.74 0.80 3.54
N GLY A 199 3.64 1.52 2.85
CA GLY A 199 4.42 2.63 3.42
C GLY A 199 5.45 2.15 4.46
N ASP A 200 5.17 1.03 5.12
CA ASP A 200 6.09 0.29 5.99
C ASP A 200 7.09 -0.52 5.17
N VAL A 201 8.36 -0.19 5.34
CA VAL A 201 9.48 -0.94 4.76
C VAL A 201 9.59 -2.27 5.49
N MET A 202 9.52 -3.37 4.74
CA MET A 202 9.74 -4.73 5.27
C MET A 202 11.23 -4.93 5.58
N TRP A 203 11.71 -4.38 6.70
CA TRP A 203 13.12 -4.39 7.08
C TRP A 203 13.73 -5.80 7.14
N GLY A 204 12.94 -6.81 7.51
CA GLY A 204 13.39 -8.22 7.52
C GLY A 204 13.70 -8.82 6.15
N ALA A 205 13.41 -8.14 5.04
CA ALA A 205 13.74 -8.59 3.69
C ALA A 205 15.12 -8.14 3.20
N PHE A 206 15.80 -7.26 3.95
CA PHE A 206 17.13 -6.77 3.62
C PHE A 206 18.20 -7.54 4.40
N SER A 207 19.36 -7.71 3.79
CA SER A 207 20.53 -8.29 4.44
C SER A 207 21.06 -7.36 5.54
N LEU A 208 21.78 -7.93 6.51
CA LEU A 208 22.36 -7.15 7.62
C LEU A 208 23.24 -5.97 7.12
N PRO A 209 24.08 -6.12 6.08
CA PRO A 209 24.85 -4.99 5.53
C PRO A 209 23.97 -3.88 4.93
N GLU A 210 22.87 -4.23 4.27
CA GLU A 210 21.92 -3.25 3.72
C GLU A 210 21.22 -2.48 4.83
N LEU A 211 20.78 -3.17 5.90
CA LEU A 211 20.21 -2.54 7.09
C LEU A 211 21.21 -1.58 7.76
N GLN A 212 22.46 -1.99 7.90
CA GLN A 212 23.52 -1.14 8.45
C GLN A 212 23.74 0.12 7.58
N ASN A 213 23.63 -0.02 6.26
CA ASN A 213 23.73 1.11 5.34
C ASN A 213 22.55 2.08 5.49
N PHE A 214 21.32 1.57 5.63
CA PHE A 214 20.15 2.41 5.89
C PHE A 214 20.30 3.19 7.20
N LEU A 215 20.76 2.54 8.28
CA LEU A 215 21.03 3.24 9.55
C LEU A 215 22.04 4.37 9.37
N ARG A 216 23.15 4.10 8.68
CA ARG A 216 24.19 5.11 8.40
C ARG A 216 23.66 6.30 7.58
N ILE A 217 22.78 6.05 6.62
CA ILE A 217 22.14 7.11 5.82
C ILE A 217 21.23 7.96 6.71
N LEU A 218 20.40 7.32 7.54
CA LEU A 218 19.49 8.00 8.46
C LEU A 218 20.25 8.84 9.49
N ASP A 219 21.34 8.32 10.07
CA ASP A 219 22.18 9.06 11.01
C ASP A 219 22.75 10.33 10.38
N LYS A 220 23.19 10.22 9.11
CA LYS A 220 23.72 11.35 8.35
C LYS A 220 22.64 12.40 8.07
N GLU A 221 21.46 11.97 7.61
CA GLU A 221 20.33 12.87 7.38
C GLU A 221 19.90 13.57 8.67
N GLU A 222 19.84 12.85 9.79
CA GLU A 222 19.49 13.42 11.09
C GLU A 222 20.50 14.49 11.51
N GLU A 223 21.81 14.22 11.33
CA GLU A 223 22.86 15.19 11.61
C GLU A 223 22.72 16.46 10.76
N GLU A 224 22.49 16.30 9.46
CA GLU A 224 22.28 17.43 8.55
C GLU A 224 21.07 18.27 8.94
N GLN A 225 19.95 17.62 9.32
CA GLN A 225 18.74 18.30 9.80
C GLN A 225 19.00 19.05 11.11
N ARG A 226 19.72 18.42 12.06
CA ARG A 226 20.05 19.04 13.34
C ARG A 226 20.94 20.26 13.16
N GLN A 227 21.93 20.19 12.27
CA GLN A 227 22.78 21.32 11.96
C GLN A 227 22.02 22.44 11.26
N SER A 228 21.14 22.11 10.31
CA SER A 228 20.27 23.08 9.65
C SER A 228 19.40 23.82 10.67
N LEU A 229 18.78 23.08 11.60
CA LEU A 229 17.96 23.65 12.66
C LEU A 229 18.77 24.55 13.60
N ARG A 230 19.98 24.13 13.98
CA ARG A 230 20.89 24.94 14.81
C ARG A 230 21.27 26.24 14.11
N ARG A 231 21.64 26.20 12.82
CA ARG A 231 21.96 27.41 12.04
C ARG A 231 20.76 28.35 11.95
N ARG A 232 19.56 27.82 11.69
CA ARG A 232 18.33 28.61 11.65
C ARG A 232 18.04 29.26 12.99
N TYR A 233 18.15 28.51 14.10
CA TYR A 233 17.95 29.06 15.44
C TYR A 233 18.98 30.13 15.79
N ALA A 234 20.25 29.91 15.45
CA ALA A 234 21.31 30.90 15.67
C ALA A 234 21.05 32.21 14.92
N SER A 235 20.68 32.13 13.64
CA SER A 235 20.34 33.31 12.83
C SER A 235 19.11 34.04 13.37
N TYR A 236 18.08 33.31 13.82
CA TYR A 236 16.91 33.93 14.45
C TYR A 236 17.27 34.61 15.79
N LYS A 237 18.13 33.99 16.60
CA LYS A 237 18.59 34.54 17.87
C LYS A 237 19.37 35.85 17.66
N GLU A 238 20.27 35.88 16.70
CA GLU A 238 21.05 37.06 16.34
C GLU A 238 20.14 38.24 15.93
N LYS A 239 19.18 37.98 15.04
CA LYS A 239 18.19 39.00 14.63
C LYS A 239 17.35 39.52 15.82
N LEU A 240 17.01 38.64 16.76
CA LEU A 240 16.27 39.03 17.96
C LEU A 240 17.12 39.91 18.88
N GLU A 241 18.40 39.55 19.07
CA GLU A 241 19.34 40.33 19.89
C GLU A 241 19.62 41.71 19.27
N GLU A 242 19.76 41.78 17.95
CA GLU A 242 19.90 43.04 17.21
C GLU A 242 18.68 43.95 17.43
N ALA A 243 17.46 43.42 17.26
CA ALA A 243 16.22 44.16 17.49
C ALA A 243 16.09 44.67 18.95
N LEU A 244 16.45 43.84 19.93
CA LEU A 244 16.45 44.24 21.35
C LEU A 244 17.49 45.32 21.66
N SER A 245 18.67 45.26 21.03
CA SER A 245 19.71 46.27 21.20
C SER A 245 19.34 47.61 20.54
N GLY A 246 18.67 47.57 19.39
CA GLY A 246 18.16 48.75 18.68
C GLY A 246 17.06 49.50 19.46
N ALA A 247 16.22 48.77 20.20
CA ALA A 247 15.18 49.34 21.05
C ALA A 247 15.69 50.01 22.34
N ARG A 248 16.96 49.78 22.72
CA ARG A 248 17.53 50.22 24.01
C ARG A 248 18.30 51.54 23.95
N LYS A 249 18.28 52.27 22.83
CA LYS A 249 18.82 53.64 22.74
C LYS A 249 17.78 54.63 23.30
N PRO A 250 17.98 55.23 24.49
CA PRO A 250 17.17 56.37 24.92
C PRO A 250 17.64 57.60 24.15
N GLY A 251 16.69 58.39 23.64
CA GLY A 251 16.95 59.75 23.16
C GLY A 251 17.30 60.71 24.28
#